data_AF-A0A183CSB5-F1
#
_entry.id   AF-A0A183CSB5-F1
#
_cell.length_a   1.000
_cell.length_b   1.000
_cell.length_c   1.000
_cell.angle_alpha   90.00
_cell.angle_beta   90.00
_cell.angle_gamma   90.00
#
_symmetry.space_group_name_H-M   'P 1'
#
loop_
_entity.id
_entity.type
_entity.pdbx_description
1 polymer ?
#
loop_
_entity_poly.entity_id
_entity_poly.type
_entity_poly.pdbx_seq_one_letter_code
_entity_poly.pdbx_strand_id
1 'polypeptide(L)'
;MGLFRVLIYGIILGVYASALFYDLRFMPRLGVVWWVEKLVMLSMLNLTLQSFYALLCFVCALFDWNEEFVHGEQRKKVKAAHVPSYWRRSRLHRICDFVYATAAFPVGMASCLMFWALYVADPDLVMPAWVAKLVPNWLNH
;
A
#
# COMPACT_ATOMS: atom_id res chain seq x y z
N MET A 1 6.15 -9.45 -19.11
CA MET A 1 5.73 -8.33 -18.23
C MET A 1 5.53 -8.77 -16.78
N GLY A 2 5.31 -10.06 -16.47
CA GLY A 2 5.11 -10.55 -15.09
C GLY A 2 6.21 -10.22 -14.08
N LEU A 3 7.49 -10.49 -14.40
CA LEU A 3 8.61 -10.21 -13.48
C LEU A 3 8.68 -8.72 -13.09
N PHE A 4 8.49 -7.82 -14.05
CA PHE A 4 8.48 -6.37 -13.79
C PHE A 4 7.39 -5.96 -12.78
N ARG A 5 6.19 -6.54 -12.88
CA ARG A 5 5.12 -6.30 -11.89
C ARG A 5 5.50 -6.79 -10.49
N VAL A 6 6.07 -7.98 -10.40
CA VAL A 6 6.54 -8.54 -9.12
C VAL A 6 7.57 -7.62 -8.47
N LEU A 7 8.52 -7.10 -9.25
CA LEU A 7 9.51 -6.15 -8.76
C LEU A 7 8.87 -4.85 -8.25
N ILE A 8 7.97 -4.22 -9.02
CA ILE A 8 7.30 -2.99 -8.60
C ILE A 8 6.47 -3.20 -7.34
N TYR A 9 5.59 -4.19 -7.32
CA TYR A 9 4.75 -4.45 -6.15
C TYR A 9 5.57 -4.92 -4.95
N GLY A 10 6.71 -5.58 -5.18
CA GLY A 10 7.65 -5.95 -4.13
C GLY A 10 8.33 -4.72 -3.50
N ILE A 11 8.74 -3.74 -4.30
CA ILE A 11 9.29 -2.47 -3.81
C ILE A 11 8.22 -1.71 -3.01
N ILE A 12 7.01 -1.57 -3.56
CA ILE A 12 5.90 -0.87 -2.89
C ILE A 12 5.58 -1.54 -1.55
N LEU A 13 5.47 -2.88 -1.53
CA LEU A 13 5.27 -3.64 -0.29
C LEU A 13 6.43 -3.40 0.69
N GLY A 14 7.68 -3.40 0.22
CA GLY A 14 8.86 -3.14 1.05
C GLY A 14 8.79 -1.78 1.75
N VAL A 15 8.36 -0.73 1.04
CA VAL A 15 8.20 0.62 1.62
C VAL A 15 7.11 0.61 2.69
N TYR A 16 5.91 0.13 2.39
CA TYR A 16 4.81 0.14 3.36
C TYR A 16 5.05 -0.79 4.55
N ALA A 17 5.61 -1.98 4.33
CA ALA A 17 5.92 -2.92 5.40
C ALA A 17 7.05 -2.41 6.30
N SER A 18 8.08 -1.77 5.74
CA SER A 18 9.16 -1.20 6.54
C SER A 18 8.68 0.01 7.36
N ALA A 19 7.82 0.86 6.78
CA ALA A 19 7.15 1.95 7.50
C ALA A 19 6.29 1.44 8.67
N LEU A 20 5.45 0.43 8.41
CA LEU A 20 4.59 -0.17 9.44
C LEU A 20 5.42 -0.86 10.54
N PHE A 21 6.47 -1.59 10.16
CA PHE A 21 7.40 -2.20 11.10
C PHE A 21 8.11 -1.15 11.97
N TYR A 22 8.54 -0.04 11.36
CA TYR A 22 9.19 1.03 12.08
C TYR A 22 8.24 1.66 13.12
N ASP A 23 6.98 1.93 12.76
CA ASP A 23 5.99 2.43 13.72
C ASP A 23 5.70 1.43 14.84
N LEU A 24 5.55 0.14 14.51
CA LEU A 24 5.33 -0.92 15.50
C LEU A 24 6.47 -1.00 16.53
N ARG A 25 7.72 -0.81 16.08
CA ARG A 25 8.91 -1.08 16.90
C ARG A 25 9.47 0.13 17.64
N PHE A 26 9.45 1.30 17.01
CA PHE A 26 10.19 2.48 17.46
C PHE A 26 9.28 3.65 17.85
N MET A 27 8.09 3.78 17.25
CA MET A 27 7.22 4.92 17.56
C MET A 27 6.53 4.74 18.92
N PRO A 28 6.61 5.75 19.82
CA PRO A 28 6.03 5.66 21.15
C PRO A 28 4.50 5.49 21.09
N ARG A 29 3.99 4.75 22.07
CA ARG A 29 2.56 4.56 22.30
C ARG A 29 2.09 5.66 23.25
N LEU A 30 1.47 6.71 22.73
CA LEU A 30 1.01 7.84 23.53
C LEU A 30 -0.30 7.48 24.23
N GLY A 31 -0.24 7.14 25.52
CA GLY A 31 -1.41 6.92 26.36
C GLY A 31 -2.20 5.62 26.08
N VAL A 32 -1.63 4.71 25.30
CA VAL A 32 -2.27 3.45 24.86
C VAL A 32 -1.39 2.25 25.20
N VAL A 33 -2.00 1.13 25.59
CA VAL A 33 -1.26 -0.08 25.99
C VAL A 33 -1.01 -0.95 24.75
N TRP A 34 -2.02 -1.07 23.90
CA TRP A 34 -2.00 -1.91 22.72
C TRP A 34 -1.74 -1.08 21.46
N TRP A 35 -0.91 -1.59 20.56
CA TRP A 35 -0.62 -0.89 19.31
C TRP A 35 -1.89 -0.70 18.44
N VAL A 36 -2.82 -1.66 18.49
CA VAL A 36 -4.09 -1.62 17.75
C VAL A 36 -4.90 -0.36 18.06
N GLU A 37 -4.76 0.21 19.25
CA GLU A 37 -5.45 1.45 19.64
C GLU A 37 -4.99 2.66 18.80
N LYS A 38 -3.79 2.59 18.18
CA LYS A 38 -3.33 3.60 17.22
C LYS A 38 -4.19 3.65 15.94
N LEU A 39 -4.96 2.60 15.62
CA LEU A 39 -5.81 2.57 14.42
C LEU A 39 -6.96 3.60 14.45
N VAL A 40 -7.19 4.25 15.59
CA VAL A 40 -8.10 5.42 15.68
C VAL A 40 -7.53 6.61 14.90
N MET A 41 -6.20 6.71 14.76
CA MET A 41 -5.57 7.75 13.95
C MET A 41 -5.72 7.42 12.47
N LEU A 42 -6.32 8.33 11.70
CA LEU A 42 -6.56 8.15 10.27
C LEU A 42 -5.28 7.83 9.47
N SER A 43 -4.15 8.44 9.85
CA SER A 43 -2.84 8.19 9.24
C SER A 43 -2.35 6.75 9.48
N MET A 44 -2.55 6.21 10.68
CA MET A 44 -2.16 4.83 11.02
C MET A 44 -3.11 3.81 10.41
N LEU A 45 -4.41 4.13 10.36
CA LEU A 45 -5.38 3.34 9.62
C LEU A 45 -5.02 3.27 8.13
N ASN A 46 -4.67 4.42 7.52
CA ASN A 46 -4.20 4.48 6.15
C ASN A 46 -2.94 3.64 5.94
N LEU A 47 -1.90 3.84 6.76
CA LEU A 47 -0.65 3.08 6.66
C LEU A 47 -0.89 1.56 6.72
N THR A 48 -1.76 1.11 7.63
CA THR A 48 -2.11 -0.30 7.78
C THR A 48 -2.85 -0.84 6.57
N LEU A 49 -3.86 -0.11 6.08
CA LEU A 49 -4.65 -0.49 4.90
C LEU A 49 -3.79 -0.52 3.62
N GLN A 50 -2.91 0.47 3.43
CA GLN A 50 -1.99 0.47 2.29
C GLN A 50 -0.99 -0.68 2.36
N SER A 51 -0.46 -0.99 3.55
CA SER A 51 0.43 -2.14 3.75
C SER A 51 -0.26 -3.47 3.40
N PHE A 52 -1.51 -3.64 3.86
CA PHE A 52 -2.30 -4.82 3.54
C PHE A 52 -2.63 -4.90 2.05
N TYR A 53 -3.05 -3.79 1.43
CA TYR A 53 -3.35 -3.75 0.01
C TYR A 53 -2.10 -4.03 -0.85
N ALA A 54 -0.95 -3.45 -0.51
CA ALA A 54 0.32 -3.71 -1.18
C ALA A 54 0.70 -5.19 -1.11
N LEU A 55 0.45 -5.85 0.03
CA LEU A 55 0.66 -7.30 0.17
C LEU A 55 -0.25 -8.09 -0.77
N LEU A 56 -1.54 -7.75 -0.84
CA LEU A 56 -2.48 -8.40 -1.77
C LEU A 56 -2.05 -8.24 -3.23
N CYS A 57 -1.62 -7.04 -3.63
CA CYS A 57 -1.12 -6.79 -4.98
C CYS A 57 0.17 -7.56 -5.29
N PHE A 58 1.09 -7.66 -4.33
CA PHE A 58 2.31 -8.44 -4.49
C PHE A 58 1.99 -9.94 -4.66
N VAL A 59 1.10 -10.48 -3.83
CA VAL A 59 0.63 -11.86 -3.96
C VAL A 59 -0.04 -12.09 -5.32
N CYS A 60 -0.90 -11.18 -5.78
CA CYS A 60 -1.46 -11.24 -7.14
C CYS A 60 -0.37 -11.31 -8.20
N ALA A 61 0.63 -10.42 -8.10
CA ALA A 61 1.71 -10.35 -9.07
C ALA A 61 2.54 -11.64 -9.10
N LEU A 62 2.77 -12.28 -7.95
CA LEU A 62 3.44 -13.57 -7.87
C LEU A 62 2.62 -14.68 -8.55
N PHE A 63 1.32 -14.76 -8.28
CA PHE A 63 0.45 -15.74 -8.94
C PHE A 63 0.39 -15.53 -10.45
N ASP A 64 0.25 -14.29 -10.90
CA ASP A 64 0.24 -13.97 -12.32
C ASP A 64 1.58 -14.26 -13.00
N TRP A 65 2.69 -14.01 -12.31
CA TRP A 65 4.02 -14.33 -12.83
C TRP A 65 4.23 -15.84 -12.93
N ASN A 66 3.88 -16.60 -11.90
CA ASN A 66 3.95 -18.07 -11.91
C ASN A 66 3.13 -18.65 -13.08
N GLU A 67 1.92 -18.13 -13.27
CA GLU A 67 1.04 -18.54 -14.36
C GLU A 67 1.55 -18.14 -15.75
N GLU A 68 2.16 -16.97 -15.89
CA GLU A 68 2.86 -16.55 -17.11
C GLU A 68 4.10 -17.41 -17.38
N PHE A 69 4.80 -17.86 -16.33
CA PHE A 69 6.00 -18.69 -16.45
C PHE A 69 5.63 -20.12 -16.89
N VAL A 70 4.60 -20.71 -16.27
CA VAL A 70 4.17 -22.10 -16.56
C VAL A 70 3.44 -22.22 -17.91
N HIS A 71 2.61 -21.24 -18.29
CA HIS A 71 1.77 -21.32 -19.50
C HIS A 71 2.12 -20.30 -20.59
N GLY A 72 3.28 -19.64 -20.48
CA GLY A 72 3.65 -18.46 -21.27
C GLY A 72 3.76 -18.64 -22.77
N GLU A 73 4.25 -19.79 -23.24
CA GLU A 73 4.41 -20.05 -24.67
C GLU A 73 3.09 -20.43 -25.36
N GLN A 74 2.27 -21.28 -24.73
CA GLN A 74 1.01 -21.74 -25.33
C GLN A 74 -0.05 -20.63 -25.45
N ARG A 75 -0.11 -19.69 -24.48
CA ARG A 75 -1.14 -18.63 -24.45
C ARG A 75 -0.77 -17.36 -25.21
N LYS A 76 0.52 -17.08 -25.47
CA LYS A 76 0.95 -15.96 -26.32
C LYS A 76 0.35 -16.03 -27.73
N LYS A 77 0.13 -17.24 -28.26
CA LYS A 77 -0.49 -17.47 -29.57
C LYS A 77 -1.99 -17.14 -29.61
N VAL A 78 -2.70 -17.15 -28.48
CA VAL A 78 -4.17 -17.00 -28.42
C VAL A 78 -4.61 -15.55 -28.13
N LYS A 79 -3.75 -14.73 -27.51
CA LYS A 79 -4.16 -13.44 -26.90
C LYS A 79 -3.74 -12.17 -27.64
N ALA A 80 -3.21 -12.27 -28.86
CA ALA A 80 -2.57 -11.15 -29.54
C ALA A 80 -3.50 -9.99 -30.00
N ALA A 81 -4.79 -9.94 -29.66
CA ALA A 81 -5.70 -8.97 -30.28
C ALA A 81 -6.19 -7.79 -29.41
N HIS A 82 -6.52 -7.90 -28.11
CA HIS A 82 -7.06 -6.69 -27.42
C HIS A 82 -7.11 -6.67 -25.87
N VAL A 83 -6.64 -7.69 -25.15
CA VAL A 83 -6.75 -7.70 -23.68
C VAL A 83 -5.41 -7.34 -23.01
N PRO A 84 -5.34 -6.26 -22.21
CA PRO A 84 -4.14 -5.98 -21.42
C PRO A 84 -3.84 -7.18 -20.53
N SER A 85 -2.56 -7.56 -20.40
CA SER A 85 -2.15 -8.80 -19.72
C SER A 85 -2.54 -8.88 -18.24
N TYR A 86 -2.97 -7.77 -17.64
CA TYR A 86 -3.38 -7.64 -16.24
C TYR A 86 -4.88 -7.97 -16.00
N TRP A 87 -5.73 -8.05 -17.03
CA TRP A 87 -7.17 -8.34 -16.87
C TRP A 87 -7.47 -9.84 -16.61
N ARG A 88 -6.79 -10.44 -15.62
CA ARG A 88 -7.09 -11.81 -15.18
C ARG A 88 -8.26 -11.75 -14.19
N ARG A 89 -9.43 -12.22 -14.59
CA ARG A 89 -10.67 -12.24 -13.76
C ARG A 89 -10.61 -13.30 -12.62
N SER A 90 -9.52 -13.37 -11.86
CA SER A 90 -9.42 -14.27 -10.70
C SER A 90 -10.18 -13.70 -9.50
N ARG A 91 -10.53 -14.57 -8.54
CA ARG A 91 -11.14 -14.12 -7.27
C ARG A 91 -10.21 -13.14 -6.53
N LEU A 92 -8.90 -13.34 -6.61
CA LEU A 92 -7.92 -12.49 -5.95
C LEU A 92 -7.88 -11.07 -6.54
N HIS A 93 -7.97 -10.93 -7.86
CA HIS A 93 -8.11 -9.61 -8.49
C HIS A 93 -9.38 -8.90 -8.03
N ARG A 94 -10.50 -9.62 -7.95
CA ARG A 94 -11.77 -9.05 -7.44
C ARG A 94 -11.65 -8.59 -5.99
N ILE A 95 -10.92 -9.33 -5.14
CA ILE A 95 -10.65 -8.93 -3.76
C ILE A 95 -9.78 -7.67 -3.74
N CYS A 96 -8.73 -7.60 -4.56
CA CYS A 96 -7.88 -6.41 -4.66
C CYS A 96 -8.67 -5.19 -5.12
N ASP A 97 -9.48 -5.32 -6.18
CA ASP A 97 -10.32 -4.24 -6.69
C ASP A 97 -11.31 -3.77 -5.62
N PHE A 98 -11.92 -4.70 -4.90
CA PHE A 98 -12.85 -4.40 -3.81
C PHE A 98 -12.16 -3.66 -2.65
N VAL A 99 -11.04 -4.18 -2.15
CA VAL A 99 -10.26 -3.57 -1.05
C VAL A 99 -9.75 -2.19 -1.47
N TYR A 100 -9.29 -2.04 -2.71
CA TYR A 100 -8.88 -0.75 -3.25
C TYR A 100 -10.03 0.25 -3.26
N ALA A 101 -11.14 -0.10 -3.91
CA ALA A 101 -12.26 0.81 -4.11
C ALA A 101 -12.97 1.20 -2.81
N THR A 102 -13.03 0.30 -1.83
CA THR A 102 -13.80 0.52 -0.59
C THR A 102 -12.97 1.02 0.57
N ALA A 103 -11.67 0.71 0.61
CA ALA A 103 -10.84 1.02 1.78
C ALA A 103 -9.56 1.79 1.41
N ALA A 104 -8.64 1.19 0.64
CA ALA A 104 -7.32 1.78 0.42
C ALA A 104 -7.41 3.13 -0.32
N PHE A 105 -8.26 3.24 -1.34
CA PHE A 105 -8.42 4.49 -2.09
C PHE A 105 -9.17 5.58 -1.29
N PRO A 106 -10.36 5.35 -0.72
CA PRO A 106 -11.07 6.39 0.03
C PRO A 106 -10.30 6.89 1.25
N VAL A 107 -9.69 5.98 2.02
CA VAL A 107 -8.92 6.35 3.21
C VAL A 107 -7.62 7.06 2.82
N GLY A 108 -6.94 6.60 1.76
CA GLY A 108 -5.75 7.27 1.24
C GLY A 108 -6.06 8.67 0.72
N MET A 109 -7.16 8.83 -0.01
CA MET A 109 -7.63 10.12 -0.52
C MET A 109 -7.98 11.07 0.62
N ALA A 110 -8.79 10.62 1.60
CA ALA A 110 -9.14 11.41 2.76
C ALA A 110 -7.89 11.85 3.55
N SER A 111 -6.96 10.93 3.78
CA SER A 111 -5.70 11.22 4.48
C SER A 111 -4.87 12.27 3.73
N CYS A 112 -4.72 12.13 2.41
CA CYS A 112 -3.96 13.06 1.59
C CYS A 112 -4.61 14.45 1.56
N LEU A 113 -5.93 14.52 1.34
CA LEU A 113 -6.66 15.78 1.32
C LEU A 113 -6.60 16.49 2.67
N MET A 114 -6.81 15.77 3.78
CA MET A 114 -6.71 16.33 5.12
C MET A 114 -5.30 16.80 5.43
N PHE A 115 -4.28 16.01 5.07
CA PHE A 115 -2.88 16.39 5.25
C PHE A 115 -2.59 17.74 4.59
N TRP A 116 -2.89 17.88 3.29
CA TRP A 116 -2.60 19.12 2.57
C TRP A 116 -3.47 20.29 3.02
N ALA A 117 -4.73 20.06 3.35
CA ALA A 117 -5.61 21.10 3.89
C ALA A 117 -5.08 21.65 5.22
N LEU A 118 -4.67 20.79 6.14
CA LEU A 118 -4.06 21.19 7.41
C LEU A 118 -2.69 21.84 7.19
N TYR A 119 -1.86 21.29 6.31
CA TYR A 119 -0.53 21.81 6.02
C TYR A 119 -0.56 23.24 5.45
N VAL A 120 -1.51 23.53 4.57
CA VAL A 120 -1.71 24.88 4.01
C VAL A 120 -2.24 25.85 5.07
N ALA A 121 -3.06 25.37 6.03
CA ALA A 121 -3.57 26.19 7.11
C ALA A 121 -2.47 26.53 8.14
N ASP A 122 -1.80 25.51 8.66
CA ASP A 122 -0.65 25.62 9.56
C ASP A 122 0.15 24.29 9.56
N PRO A 123 1.41 24.29 9.08
CA PRO A 123 2.26 23.09 9.06
C PRO A 123 2.45 22.42 10.43
N ASP A 124 2.42 23.19 11.52
CA ASP A 124 2.60 22.66 12.89
C ASP A 124 1.41 21.80 13.34
N LEU A 125 0.23 21.92 12.70
CA LEU A 125 -0.93 21.06 12.96
C LEU A 125 -0.71 19.62 12.47
N VAL A 126 0.11 19.44 11.45
CA VAL A 126 0.37 18.15 10.83
C VAL A 126 1.59 17.49 11.45
N MET A 127 2.68 18.24 11.59
CA MET A 127 3.94 17.71 12.09
C MET A 127 4.71 18.76 12.89
N PRO A 128 4.44 18.86 14.21
CA PRO A 128 5.22 19.72 15.10
C PRO A 128 6.71 19.34 15.07
N ALA A 129 7.58 20.32 15.33
CA ALA A 129 9.04 20.13 15.28
C ALA A 129 9.59 18.97 16.13
N TRP A 130 8.91 18.58 17.22
CA TRP A 130 9.33 17.44 18.03
C TRP A 130 8.96 16.09 17.39
N VAL A 131 7.82 16.01 16.68
CA VAL A 131 7.40 14.82 15.92
C VAL A 131 8.31 14.61 14.72
N ALA A 132 8.69 15.70 14.04
CA ALA A 132 9.61 15.65 12.91
C ALA A 132 10.96 15.00 13.26
N LYS A 133 11.42 15.09 14.52
CA LYS A 133 12.67 14.46 14.98
C LYS A 133 12.55 12.94 15.17
N LEU A 134 11.33 12.41 15.29
CA LEU A 134 11.08 10.98 15.48
C LEU A 134 10.96 10.23 14.15
N VAL A 135 10.46 10.90 13.10
CA VAL A 135 10.22 10.31 11.79
C VAL A 135 11.54 10.28 11.00
N PRO A 136 11.98 9.10 10.51
CA PRO A 136 13.17 9.02 9.67
C PRO A 136 12.99 9.82 8.38
N ASN A 137 14.05 10.49 7.92
CA ASN A 137 14.01 11.30 6.70
C ASN A 137 13.51 10.52 5.48
N TRP A 138 13.82 9.22 5.36
CA TRP A 138 13.36 8.38 4.26
C TRP A 138 11.84 8.09 4.26
N LEU A 139 11.17 8.29 5.39
CA LEU A 139 9.73 8.06 5.55
C LEU A 139 8.93 9.37 5.41
N ASN A 140 9.61 10.52 5.47
CA ASN A 140 9.01 11.85 5.59
C ASN A 140 8.92 12.59 4.24
N HIS A 141 8.90 11.86 3.12
CA HIS A 141 8.93 12.40 1.75
C HIS A 141 7.81 11.82 0.91
#